data_AF-A0A7M6DP95-F1
#
_entry.id   AF-A0A7M6DP95-F1
#
_cell.length_a   1.000
_cell.length_b   1.000
_cell.length_c   1.000
_cell.angle_alpha   90.00
_cell.angle_beta   90.00
_cell.angle_gamma   90.00
#
_symmetry.space_group_name_H-M   'P 1'
#
loop_
_entity.id
_entity.type
_entity.pdbx_description
1 polymer ?
#
loop_
_entity_poly.entity_id
_entity_poly.type
_entity_poly.pdbx_seq_one_letter_code
_entity_poly.pdbx_strand_id
1 'polypeptide(L)'
;MAYSDKNGASSCKTCGLGTYPISDYYGRNIGCRNCPIGSIGRSDGKCYNCDGVMEYGDTVGATSCKTCQVGTVPVGHNSYQRRYKCVNCPIGSIGKTDGKCYNCVGVMEYGDTVGATSCKTCQVGTVPIHNSYQRRYKCVNCPIGSIGKTDGKCYNCVGVMEYGDTVGATSCKTCQVGTVPIHNSYQRRYKCVNCPIGSIGKTDGKCYNCVGVMEYGDTVGATSCKTCQVGTVPVHNSYQRRYKCVNCRVGTIGKSDGQCHRCDGVMEYGDTVGATSCKSCPLGTVPRLDYYRYQYGCKSCRVGTIGKSDGKCHRCNGPMEYGDSYGATSCKNCPLGSIPKVDYSRYQYGCKSCKVGTIGKSDGLCHRCNGPMEYGDSSGATSCKNCPLGSIPKVDYSRYQYGCKNCKVGTIGKSDGLCHRCNGPMEYGDSSGATSCKNCPLGSIPKVDYSRYQYGCRQCQLGTIGKSDGKCYKCIGDQQYVDDYGSTTCKICPSNSRVVIDSRGYHLDCKRWK
;
A
#
# COMPACT_ATOMS: atom_id res chain seq x y z
N MET A 1 -103.59 18.95 -64.95
CA MET A 1 -103.88 19.59 -66.26
C MET A 1 -104.31 18.54 -67.26
N ALA A 2 -105.20 18.87 -68.20
CA ALA A 2 -105.76 17.94 -69.17
C ALA A 2 -105.14 18.13 -70.58
N TYR A 3 -105.03 17.06 -71.36
CA TYR A 3 -104.45 16.98 -72.71
C TYR A 3 -105.38 16.20 -73.64
N SER A 4 -105.21 16.35 -74.96
CA SER A 4 -105.90 15.54 -75.95
C SER A 4 -104.89 14.86 -76.87
N ASP A 5 -104.94 13.53 -76.97
CA ASP A 5 -104.07 12.75 -77.85
C ASP A 5 -104.56 12.68 -79.31
N LYS A 6 -105.74 13.25 -79.60
CA LYS A 6 -106.35 13.30 -80.94
C LYS A 6 -107.09 14.62 -81.20
N ASN A 7 -107.08 15.10 -82.44
CA ASN A 7 -107.92 16.23 -82.86
C ASN A 7 -109.39 15.82 -82.85
N GLY A 8 -110.25 16.56 -82.13
CA GLY A 8 -111.69 16.29 -82.02
C GLY A 8 -112.13 15.42 -80.83
N ALA A 9 -111.29 15.20 -79.82
CA ALA A 9 -111.68 14.45 -78.63
C ALA A 9 -112.80 15.15 -77.84
N SER A 10 -113.79 14.38 -77.39
CA SER A 10 -114.94 14.84 -76.60
C SER A 10 -114.65 15.02 -75.11
N SER A 11 -113.47 14.61 -74.64
CA SER A 11 -113.01 14.81 -73.27
C SER A 11 -111.48 14.87 -73.21
N CYS A 12 -110.95 15.73 -72.33
CA CYS A 12 -109.51 15.84 -72.13
C CYS A 12 -109.03 14.78 -71.13
N LYS A 13 -107.96 14.05 -71.45
CA LYS A 13 -107.28 13.13 -70.55
C LYS A 13 -106.43 13.91 -69.56
N THR A 14 -106.39 13.51 -68.29
CA THR A 14 -105.46 14.13 -67.33
C THR A 14 -104.14 13.39 -67.31
N CYS A 15 -103.04 14.12 -67.19
CA CYS A 15 -101.75 13.49 -66.89
C CYS A 15 -101.82 12.86 -65.50
N GLY A 16 -101.52 11.56 -65.43
CA GLY A 16 -101.49 10.80 -64.18
C GLY A 16 -100.35 11.26 -63.28
N LEU A 17 -100.39 10.84 -62.01
CA LEU A 17 -99.33 11.11 -61.04
C LEU A 17 -97.96 10.73 -61.63
N GLY A 18 -96.93 11.54 -61.36
CA GLY A 18 -95.57 11.34 -61.88
C GLY A 18 -95.33 11.94 -63.28
N THR A 19 -96.34 12.53 -63.93
CA THR A 19 -96.21 13.10 -65.29
C THR A 19 -96.66 14.55 -65.39
N TYR A 20 -96.10 15.30 -66.33
CA TYR A 20 -96.48 16.69 -66.64
C TYR A 20 -96.87 16.81 -68.12
N PRO A 21 -97.80 17.72 -68.48
CA PRO A 21 -98.22 17.88 -69.86
C PRO A 21 -97.09 18.48 -70.68
N ILE A 22 -96.87 17.93 -71.86
CA ILE A 22 -96.00 18.52 -72.89
C ILE A 22 -96.85 19.25 -73.91
N SER A 23 -96.43 20.46 -74.24
CA SER A 23 -97.13 21.31 -75.20
C SER A 23 -96.47 21.22 -76.58
N ASP A 24 -97.27 21.31 -77.65
CA ASP A 24 -96.75 21.57 -78.99
C ASP A 24 -96.24 23.02 -79.12
N TYR A 25 -95.68 23.36 -80.29
CA TYR A 25 -95.18 24.71 -80.57
C TYR A 25 -96.24 25.82 -80.42
N TYR A 26 -97.52 25.46 -80.45
CA TYR A 26 -98.67 26.36 -80.33
C TYR A 26 -99.26 26.41 -78.90
N GLY A 27 -98.61 25.77 -77.93
CA GLY A 27 -99.03 25.78 -76.52
C GLY A 27 -100.16 24.81 -76.19
N ARG A 28 -100.53 23.89 -77.09
CA ARG A 28 -101.56 22.86 -76.84
C ARG A 28 -100.93 21.65 -76.19
N ASN A 29 -101.51 21.17 -75.07
CA ASN A 29 -101.03 19.97 -74.39
C ASN A 29 -101.32 18.72 -75.25
N ILE A 30 -100.28 18.10 -75.80
CA ILE A 30 -100.35 16.96 -76.75
C ILE A 30 -99.97 15.61 -76.14
N GLY A 31 -99.53 15.58 -74.88
CA GLY A 31 -99.18 14.34 -74.20
C GLY A 31 -98.67 14.58 -72.79
N CYS A 32 -98.23 13.51 -72.13
CA CYS A 32 -97.63 13.56 -70.80
C CYS A 32 -96.21 13.03 -70.86
N ARG A 33 -95.28 13.72 -70.18
CA ARG A 33 -93.91 13.26 -70.00
C ARG A 33 -93.65 13.01 -68.52
N ASN A 34 -92.89 11.97 -68.22
CA ASN A 34 -92.49 11.67 -66.84
C ASN A 34 -91.68 12.82 -66.27
N CYS A 35 -91.97 13.19 -65.02
CA CYS A 35 -91.10 14.09 -64.28
C CYS A 35 -89.69 13.48 -64.19
N PRO A 36 -88.63 14.28 -64.43
CA PRO A 36 -87.27 13.78 -64.37
C PRO A 36 -86.86 13.47 -62.92
N ILE A 37 -85.75 12.75 -62.76
CA ILE A 37 -85.17 12.44 -61.43
C ILE A 37 -85.00 13.70 -60.58
N GLY A 38 -85.22 13.54 -59.27
CA GLY A 38 -85.25 14.62 -58.29
C GLY A 38 -86.52 15.47 -58.27
N SER A 39 -87.56 15.08 -59.01
CA SER A 39 -88.88 15.73 -58.98
C SER A 39 -90.03 14.73 -58.96
N ILE A 40 -91.16 15.11 -58.37
CA ILE A 40 -92.41 14.35 -58.32
C ILE A 40 -93.52 15.03 -59.10
N GLY A 41 -94.35 14.24 -59.79
CA GLY A 41 -95.54 14.76 -60.49
C GLY A 41 -96.78 14.64 -59.61
N ARG A 42 -97.46 15.76 -59.32
CA ARG A 42 -98.72 15.79 -58.55
C ARG A 42 -99.94 15.84 -59.47
N SER A 43 -101.15 15.69 -58.90
CA SER A 43 -102.43 15.65 -59.64
C SER A 43 -102.77 16.94 -60.41
N ASP A 44 -102.07 18.03 -60.13
CA ASP A 44 -102.17 19.29 -60.87
C ASP A 44 -101.43 19.24 -62.22
N GLY A 45 -100.58 18.23 -62.46
CA GLY A 45 -99.78 18.05 -63.66
C GLY A 45 -98.49 18.87 -63.67
N LYS A 46 -97.96 19.27 -62.51
CA LYS A 46 -96.65 19.94 -62.39
C LYS A 46 -95.62 19.03 -61.72
N CYS A 47 -94.36 19.23 -62.07
CA CYS A 47 -93.24 18.58 -61.39
C CYS A 47 -92.73 19.47 -60.25
N TYR A 48 -92.73 18.92 -59.04
CA TYR A 48 -92.18 19.55 -57.84
C TYR A 48 -90.85 18.91 -57.50
N ASN A 49 -89.82 19.70 -57.20
CA ASN A 49 -88.55 19.13 -56.77
C ASN A 49 -88.68 18.49 -55.38
N CYS A 50 -87.89 17.45 -55.15
CA CYS A 50 -87.70 16.86 -53.84
C CYS A 50 -86.76 17.76 -53.02
N ASP A 51 -87.28 18.93 -52.62
CA ASP A 51 -86.54 19.97 -51.90
C ASP A 51 -86.60 19.81 -50.38
N GLY A 52 -87.33 18.80 -49.87
CA GLY A 52 -87.30 18.45 -48.47
C GLY A 52 -85.88 18.15 -48.00
N VAL A 53 -85.62 18.44 -46.72
CA VAL A 53 -84.26 18.53 -46.15
C VAL A 53 -83.44 17.25 -46.37
N MET A 54 -84.09 16.08 -46.32
CA MET A 54 -83.49 14.76 -46.58
C MET A 54 -84.05 14.11 -47.86
N GLU A 55 -84.81 14.84 -48.66
CA GLU A 55 -85.55 14.26 -49.79
C GLU A 55 -84.71 14.15 -51.07
N TYR A 56 -85.01 13.11 -51.85
CA TYR A 56 -84.47 12.89 -53.19
C TYR A 56 -85.45 12.08 -54.04
N GLY A 57 -85.24 12.08 -55.36
CA GLY A 57 -85.95 11.21 -56.30
C GLY A 57 -84.98 10.53 -57.26
N ASP A 58 -84.83 9.21 -57.15
CA ASP A 58 -83.94 8.39 -57.99
C ASP A 58 -84.64 7.80 -59.22
N THR A 59 -85.97 7.84 -59.25
CA THR A 59 -86.79 7.27 -60.33
C THR A 59 -87.42 8.36 -61.20
N VAL A 60 -87.40 8.14 -62.52
CA VAL A 60 -88.14 8.96 -63.48
C VAL A 60 -89.64 8.67 -63.30
N GLY A 61 -90.46 9.72 -63.22
CA GLY A 61 -91.90 9.59 -63.02
C GLY A 61 -92.33 9.33 -61.58
N ALA A 62 -91.49 9.66 -60.60
CA ALA A 62 -91.81 9.47 -59.18
C ALA A 62 -93.10 10.21 -58.77
N THR A 63 -93.90 9.57 -57.91
CA THR A 63 -95.14 10.14 -57.34
C THR A 63 -94.95 10.61 -55.90
N SER A 64 -93.87 10.21 -55.24
CA SER A 64 -93.46 10.64 -53.90
C SER A 64 -91.95 10.73 -53.79
N CYS A 65 -91.46 11.66 -52.94
CA CYS A 65 -90.03 11.79 -52.67
C CYS A 65 -89.59 10.71 -51.68
N LYS A 66 -88.39 10.17 -51.87
CA LYS A 66 -87.74 9.29 -50.91
C LYS A 66 -86.92 10.11 -49.94
N THR A 67 -86.72 9.61 -48.72
CA THR A 67 -85.85 10.24 -47.73
C THR A 67 -84.52 9.51 -47.60
N CYS A 68 -83.44 10.26 -47.58
CA CYS A 68 -82.11 9.77 -47.27
C CYS A 68 -82.05 9.32 -45.81
N GLN A 69 -81.31 8.25 -45.55
CA GLN A 69 -81.00 7.82 -44.19
C GLN A 69 -79.97 8.79 -43.57
N VAL A 70 -80.05 8.99 -42.26
CA VAL A 70 -79.05 9.76 -41.50
C VAL A 70 -77.67 9.12 -41.73
N GLY A 71 -76.64 9.95 -41.92
CA GLY A 71 -75.31 9.50 -42.39
C GLY A 71 -75.11 9.68 -43.91
N THR A 72 -76.17 9.98 -44.65
CA THR A 72 -76.11 10.31 -46.08
C THR A 72 -76.71 11.69 -46.34
N VAL A 73 -76.27 12.34 -47.43
CA VAL A 73 -76.80 13.63 -47.85
C VAL A 73 -77.37 13.53 -49.27
N PRO A 74 -78.55 14.13 -49.52
CA PRO A 74 -79.10 14.18 -50.86
C PRO A 74 -78.25 15.13 -51.72
N VAL A 75 -77.74 14.64 -52.85
CA VAL A 75 -76.93 15.44 -53.77
C VAL A 75 -77.68 15.65 -55.09
N GLY A 76 -77.53 16.86 -55.63
CA GLY A 76 -78.15 17.25 -56.89
C GLY A 76 -77.20 17.17 -58.08
N HIS A 77 -77.77 17.19 -59.29
CA HIS A 77 -77.00 17.25 -60.55
C HIS A 77 -77.01 18.68 -61.11
N ASN A 78 -75.86 19.36 -61.08
CA ASN A 78 -75.59 20.67 -61.70
C ASN A 78 -76.77 21.68 -61.62
N SER A 79 -76.87 22.58 -62.59
CA SER A 79 -77.50 23.92 -62.60
C SER A 79 -78.95 24.03 -62.09
N TYR A 80 -79.62 22.91 -61.81
CA TYR A 80 -81.03 22.85 -61.40
C TYR A 80 -81.24 22.37 -59.96
N GLN A 81 -80.16 22.05 -59.21
CA GLN A 81 -80.17 21.62 -57.79
C GLN A 81 -81.08 20.42 -57.44
N ARG A 82 -81.55 19.64 -58.44
CA ARG A 82 -82.47 18.50 -58.23
C ARG A 82 -81.76 17.32 -57.58
N ARG A 83 -82.16 16.98 -56.36
CA ARG A 83 -81.59 15.91 -55.52
C ARG A 83 -82.01 14.53 -56.03
N TYR A 84 -81.08 13.74 -56.54
CA TYR A 84 -81.40 12.46 -57.23
C TYR A 84 -80.78 11.21 -56.61
N LYS A 85 -79.82 11.37 -55.69
CA LYS A 85 -79.23 10.26 -54.95
C LYS A 85 -78.75 10.71 -53.58
N CYS A 86 -78.65 9.78 -52.66
CA CYS A 86 -77.96 10.00 -51.39
C CYS A 86 -76.50 9.60 -51.54
N VAL A 87 -75.58 10.41 -51.01
CA VAL A 87 -74.16 10.07 -50.91
C VAL A 87 -73.77 10.01 -49.45
N ASN A 88 -73.00 8.99 -49.07
CA ASN A 88 -72.51 8.84 -47.71
C ASN A 88 -71.61 10.01 -47.33
N CYS A 89 -71.76 10.51 -46.10
CA CYS A 89 -70.79 11.45 -45.58
C CYS A 89 -69.39 10.81 -45.52
N PRO A 90 -68.32 11.52 -45.93
CA PRO A 90 -66.97 10.96 -45.90
C PRO A 90 -66.47 10.71 -44.48
N ILE A 91 -65.40 9.91 -44.35
CA ILE A 91 -64.70 9.74 -43.07
C ILE A 91 -64.32 11.09 -42.44
N GLY A 92 -64.40 11.15 -41.11
CA GLY A 92 -64.23 12.35 -40.32
C GLY A 92 -65.40 13.34 -40.37
N SER A 93 -66.54 12.92 -40.94
CA SER A 93 -67.78 13.69 -40.93
C SER A 93 -69.00 12.81 -40.59
N ILE A 94 -70.03 13.43 -40.04
CA ILE A 94 -71.31 12.81 -39.72
C ILE A 94 -72.45 13.43 -40.53
N GLY A 95 -73.38 12.60 -40.98
CA GLY A 95 -74.63 13.09 -41.58
C GLY A 95 -75.68 13.30 -40.50
N LYS A 96 -76.31 14.48 -40.45
CA LYS A 96 -77.42 14.78 -39.52
C LYS A 96 -78.77 14.82 -40.26
N THR A 97 -79.86 14.95 -39.50
CA THR A 97 -81.25 15.02 -40.01
C THR A 97 -81.54 16.29 -40.84
N ASP A 98 -80.61 17.24 -40.86
CA ASP A 98 -80.69 18.47 -41.65
C ASP A 98 -80.09 18.35 -43.07
N GLY A 99 -79.74 17.13 -43.51
CA GLY A 99 -79.28 16.86 -44.87
C GLY A 99 -77.86 17.35 -45.17
N LYS A 100 -77.04 17.62 -44.14
CA LYS A 100 -75.65 18.08 -44.28
C LYS A 100 -74.65 17.15 -43.59
N CYS A 101 -73.43 17.14 -44.11
CA CYS A 101 -72.29 16.49 -43.48
C CYS A 101 -71.53 17.50 -42.60
N TYR A 102 -71.35 17.18 -41.33
CA TYR A 102 -70.58 17.97 -40.37
C TYR A 102 -69.28 17.27 -40.03
N ASN A 103 -68.16 18.00 -40.04
CA ASN A 103 -66.91 17.43 -39.58
C ASN A 103 -66.99 17.13 -38.07
N CYS A 104 -66.30 16.07 -37.65
CA CYS A 104 -66.03 15.85 -36.23
C CYS A 104 -65.06 16.92 -35.74
N VAL A 105 -65.57 17.87 -34.95
CA VAL A 105 -64.86 19.07 -34.50
C VAL A 105 -64.54 19.04 -33.01
N GLY A 106 -65.15 18.14 -32.23
CA GLY A 106 -64.81 17.97 -30.83
C GLY A 106 -63.34 17.60 -30.65
N VAL A 107 -62.73 18.08 -29.57
CA VAL A 107 -61.27 18.06 -29.37
C VAL A 107 -60.67 16.65 -29.44
N MET A 108 -61.42 15.65 -28.99
CA MET A 108 -61.06 14.22 -29.04
C MET A 108 -61.88 13.46 -30.09
N GLU A 109 -62.71 14.12 -30.88
CA GLU A 109 -63.63 13.46 -31.81
C GLU A 109 -62.98 13.09 -33.15
N TYR A 110 -63.43 11.98 -33.72
CA TYR A 110 -63.06 11.52 -35.05
C TYR A 110 -64.19 10.68 -35.68
N GLY A 111 -64.10 10.43 -36.99
CA GLY A 111 -64.98 9.50 -37.69
C GLY A 111 -64.17 8.56 -38.59
N ASP A 112 -64.13 7.28 -38.28
CA ASP A 112 -63.42 6.24 -39.03
C ASP A 112 -64.28 5.54 -40.08
N THR A 113 -65.60 5.63 -39.96
CA THR A 113 -66.57 5.00 -40.86
C THR A 113 -67.20 6.00 -41.82
N VAL A 114 -67.28 5.61 -43.09
CA VAL A 114 -68.07 6.31 -44.12
C VAL A 114 -69.56 6.20 -43.75
N GLY A 115 -70.31 7.30 -43.91
CA GLY A 115 -71.74 7.34 -43.60
C GLY A 115 -72.07 7.37 -42.11
N ALA A 116 -71.13 7.79 -41.25
CA ALA A 116 -71.34 7.86 -39.81
C ALA A 116 -72.48 8.82 -39.43
N THR A 117 -73.22 8.48 -38.37
CA THR A 117 -74.30 9.30 -37.80
C THR A 117 -73.88 10.02 -36.51
N SER A 118 -72.78 9.59 -35.88
CA SER A 118 -72.19 10.18 -34.69
C SER A 118 -70.66 10.09 -34.74
N CYS A 119 -69.99 11.05 -34.09
CA CYS A 119 -68.54 11.04 -33.97
C CYS A 119 -68.13 10.10 -32.83
N LYS A 120 -67.01 9.41 -33.01
CA LYS A 120 -66.36 8.63 -31.95
C LYS A 120 -65.37 9.51 -31.21
N THR A 121 -65.09 9.17 -29.96
CA THR A 121 -64.12 9.90 -29.13
C THR A 121 -62.86 9.07 -28.94
N CYS A 122 -61.69 9.65 -29.19
CA CYS A 122 -60.40 9.07 -28.87
C CYS A 122 -60.27 8.85 -27.36
N GLN A 123 -59.60 7.76 -26.97
CA GLN A 123 -59.24 7.56 -25.56
C GLN A 123 -58.05 8.44 -25.19
N VAL A 124 -57.95 8.84 -23.93
CA VAL A 124 -56.77 9.54 -23.40
C VAL A 124 -55.53 8.68 -23.65
N GLY A 125 -54.42 9.31 -24.03
CA GLY A 125 -53.23 8.62 -24.56
C GLY A 125 -53.19 8.54 -26.08
N THR A 126 -54.29 8.85 -26.77
CA THR A 126 -54.36 8.98 -28.23
C THR A 126 -54.76 10.39 -28.65
N VAL A 127 -54.41 10.77 -29.88
CA VAL A 127 -54.81 12.04 -30.48
C VAL A 127 -55.48 11.81 -31.84
N PRO A 128 -56.56 12.54 -32.17
CA PRO A 128 -57.14 12.49 -33.50
C PRO A 128 -56.15 13.07 -34.52
N ILE A 129 -56.02 12.42 -35.68
CA ILE A 129 -55.22 12.96 -36.79
C ILE A 129 -56.07 13.31 -38.01
N HIS A 130 -55.61 14.32 -38.73
CA HIS A 130 -56.24 14.83 -39.93
C HIS A 130 -55.85 14.01 -41.17
N ASN A 131 -56.80 13.79 -42.08
CA ASN A 131 -56.52 13.37 -43.45
C ASN A 131 -56.11 14.57 -44.31
N SER A 132 -55.89 14.34 -45.61
CA SER A 132 -55.56 15.39 -46.60
C SER A 132 -56.61 16.50 -46.71
N TYR A 133 -57.84 16.26 -46.28
CA TYR A 133 -58.95 17.21 -46.28
C TYR A 133 -59.20 17.85 -44.90
N GLN A 134 -58.22 17.79 -44.00
CA GLN A 134 -58.30 18.31 -42.63
C GLN A 134 -59.43 17.70 -41.78
N ARG A 135 -59.88 16.48 -42.07
CA ARG A 135 -60.89 15.77 -41.28
C ARG A 135 -60.26 14.75 -40.34
N ARG A 136 -60.74 14.72 -39.09
CA ARG A 136 -60.25 13.80 -38.06
C ARG A 136 -60.83 12.41 -38.30
N TYR A 137 -60.00 11.48 -38.75
CA TYR A 137 -60.49 10.19 -39.25
C TYR A 137 -60.00 8.97 -38.47
N LYS A 138 -58.96 9.11 -37.65
CA LYS A 138 -58.48 8.05 -36.76
C LYS A 138 -57.74 8.65 -35.56
N CYS A 139 -57.64 7.87 -34.50
CA CYS A 139 -56.78 8.15 -33.36
C CYS A 139 -55.42 7.50 -33.56
N VAL A 140 -54.35 8.17 -33.13
CA VAL A 140 -53.01 7.57 -33.03
C VAL A 140 -52.49 7.71 -31.61
N ASN A 141 -51.76 6.71 -31.14
CA ASN A 141 -51.14 6.75 -29.83
C ASN A 141 -50.09 7.88 -29.76
N CYS A 142 -50.04 8.58 -28.63
CA CYS A 142 -48.90 9.43 -28.34
C CYS A 142 -47.63 8.56 -28.29
N PRO A 143 -46.52 9.02 -28.90
CA PRO A 143 -45.30 8.23 -28.93
C PRO A 143 -44.61 8.20 -27.56
N ILE A 144 -43.66 7.30 -27.41
CA ILE A 144 -42.85 7.14 -26.19
C ILE A 144 -42.21 8.48 -25.78
N GLY A 145 -42.21 8.76 -24.47
CA GLY A 145 -41.74 10.00 -23.87
C GLY A 145 -42.75 11.15 -23.92
N SER A 146 -44.00 10.86 -24.31
CA SER A 146 -45.11 11.81 -24.30
C SER A 146 -46.37 11.18 -23.74
N ILE A 147 -47.26 12.02 -23.22
CA ILE A 147 -48.58 11.65 -22.70
C ILE A 147 -49.69 12.32 -23.50
N GLY A 148 -50.77 11.59 -23.76
CA GLY A 148 -51.99 12.17 -24.34
C GLY A 148 -52.91 12.67 -23.24
N LYS A 149 -53.41 13.91 -23.35
CA LYS A 149 -54.38 14.49 -22.41
C LYS A 149 -55.77 14.63 -23.06
N THR A 150 -56.76 15.04 -22.27
CA THR A 150 -58.16 15.23 -22.70
C THR A 150 -58.35 16.38 -23.70
N ASP A 151 -57.32 17.19 -23.94
CA ASP A 151 -57.30 18.27 -24.91
C ASP A 151 -56.80 17.84 -26.31
N GLY A 152 -56.67 16.53 -26.56
CA GLY A 152 -56.35 15.99 -27.88
C GLY A 152 -54.92 16.26 -28.34
N LYS A 153 -54.00 16.55 -27.42
CA LYS A 153 -52.59 16.80 -27.71
C LYS A 153 -51.67 15.84 -26.95
N CYS A 154 -50.49 15.60 -27.54
CA CYS A 154 -49.42 14.88 -26.90
C CYS A 154 -48.44 15.87 -26.24
N TYR A 155 -48.16 15.69 -24.96
CA TYR A 155 -47.22 16.49 -24.18
C TYR A 155 -45.99 15.66 -23.83
N ASN A 156 -44.79 16.21 -24.03
CA ASN A 156 -43.57 15.55 -23.59
C ASN A 156 -43.52 15.47 -22.06
N CYS A 157 -42.93 14.39 -21.54
CA CYS A 157 -42.55 14.33 -20.14
C CYS A 157 -41.37 15.28 -19.89
N VAL A 158 -41.64 16.39 -19.22
CA VAL A 158 -40.69 17.51 -19.01
C VAL A 158 -40.27 17.68 -17.56
N GLY A 159 -40.96 17.04 -16.60
CA GLY A 159 -40.54 17.06 -15.20
C GLY A 159 -39.14 16.49 -15.03
N VAL A 160 -38.38 17.03 -14.08
CA VAL A 160 -36.93 16.80 -13.93
C VAL A 160 -36.55 15.33 -13.88
N MET A 161 -37.36 14.51 -13.22
CA MET A 161 -37.19 13.05 -13.10
C MET A 161 -38.19 12.27 -13.96
N GLU A 162 -38.99 12.94 -14.80
CA GLU A 162 -40.08 12.30 -15.54
C GLU A 162 -39.62 11.66 -16.86
N TYR A 163 -40.27 10.55 -17.21
CA TYR A 163 -40.12 9.86 -18.48
C TYR A 163 -41.41 9.13 -18.86
N GLY A 164 -41.53 8.72 -20.12
CA GLY A 164 -42.61 7.84 -20.57
C GLY A 164 -42.04 6.69 -21.39
N ASP A 165 -42.18 5.45 -20.91
CA ASP A 165 -41.65 4.23 -21.54
C ASP A 165 -42.66 3.49 -22.42
N THR A 166 -43.91 3.94 -22.42
CA THR A 166 -45.04 3.27 -23.04
C THR A 166 -45.66 4.14 -24.13
N VAL A 167 -45.98 3.53 -25.27
CA VAL A 167 -46.76 4.17 -26.32
C VAL A 167 -48.19 4.36 -25.82
N GLY A 168 -48.78 5.53 -26.04
CA GLY A 168 -50.13 5.84 -25.60
C GLY A 168 -50.26 6.14 -24.11
N ALA A 169 -49.17 6.52 -23.43
CA ALA A 169 -49.19 6.84 -22.01
C ALA A 169 -50.15 8.00 -21.70
N THR A 170 -50.79 7.94 -20.53
CA THR A 170 -51.70 8.98 -20.03
C THR A 170 -51.09 9.80 -18.89
N SER A 171 -50.00 9.31 -18.30
CA SER A 171 -49.23 9.98 -17.24
C SER A 171 -47.74 9.67 -17.38
N CYS A 172 -46.89 10.60 -16.95
CA CYS A 172 -45.45 10.39 -16.91
C CYS A 172 -45.07 9.58 -15.67
N LYS A 173 -44.08 8.71 -15.83
CA LYS A 173 -43.45 7.99 -14.72
C LYS A 173 -42.27 8.79 -14.19
N THR A 174 -41.92 8.59 -12.94
CA THR A 174 -40.79 9.26 -12.30
C THR A 174 -39.64 8.28 -12.08
N CYS A 175 -38.44 8.66 -12.50
CA CYS A 175 -37.20 7.94 -12.20
C CYS A 175 -36.97 7.90 -10.68
N GLN A 176 -36.40 6.81 -10.17
CA GLN A 176 -35.93 6.75 -8.79
C GLN A 176 -34.60 7.50 -8.66
N VAL A 177 -34.34 8.06 -7.48
CA VAL A 177 -33.03 8.66 -7.15
C VAL A 177 -31.94 7.59 -7.36
N GLY A 178 -30.80 7.98 -7.91
CA GLY A 178 -29.77 7.04 -8.40
C GLY A 178 -29.89 6.74 -9.89
N THR A 179 -31.01 7.11 -10.53
CA THR A 179 -31.21 7.00 -11.97
C THR A 179 -31.53 8.36 -12.60
N VAL A 180 -31.25 8.50 -13.89
CA VAL A 180 -31.53 9.73 -14.64
C VAL A 180 -32.32 9.42 -15.91
N PRO A 181 -33.30 10.25 -16.27
CA PRO A 181 -34.04 10.08 -17.52
C PRO A 181 -33.14 10.42 -18.71
N ILE A 182 -33.18 9.60 -19.76
CA ILE A 182 -32.43 9.85 -21.01
C ILE A 182 -33.33 10.10 -22.20
N HIS A 183 -32.81 10.87 -23.14
CA HIS A 183 -33.50 11.29 -24.35
C HIS A 183 -33.36 10.25 -25.47
N ASN A 184 -34.42 10.05 -26.24
CA ASN A 184 -34.36 9.36 -27.54
C ASN A 184 -33.87 10.32 -28.65
N SER A 185 -33.85 9.85 -29.90
CA SER A 185 -33.48 10.64 -31.08
C SER A 185 -34.34 11.90 -31.31
N TYR A 186 -35.55 11.94 -30.73
CA TYR A 186 -36.48 13.07 -30.81
C TYR A 186 -36.46 13.94 -29.54
N GLN A 187 -35.41 13.85 -28.73
CA GLN A 187 -35.26 14.58 -27.46
C GLN A 187 -36.38 14.32 -26.44
N ARG A 188 -37.02 13.15 -26.46
CA ARG A 188 -38.04 12.77 -25.47
C ARG A 188 -37.48 11.82 -24.43
N ARG A 189 -37.81 12.06 -23.16
CA ARG A 189 -37.37 11.24 -22.03
C ARG A 189 -38.15 9.93 -22.00
N TYR A 190 -37.48 8.82 -22.31
CA TYR A 190 -38.17 7.55 -22.57
C TYR A 190 -37.81 6.41 -21.62
N LYS A 191 -36.68 6.51 -20.93
CA LYS A 191 -36.27 5.52 -19.92
C LYS A 191 -35.34 6.16 -18.91
N CYS A 192 -35.23 5.54 -17.75
CA CYS A 192 -34.21 5.86 -16.75
C CYS A 192 -32.97 4.98 -16.97
N VAL A 193 -31.79 5.54 -16.71
CA VAL A 193 -30.54 4.77 -16.63
C VAL A 193 -29.87 5.02 -15.30
N ASN A 194 -29.22 4.01 -14.75
CA ASN A 194 -28.50 4.14 -13.50
C ASN A 194 -27.29 5.07 -13.67
N CYS A 195 -27.03 5.88 -12.65
CA CYS A 195 -25.77 6.61 -12.60
C CYS A 195 -24.59 5.64 -12.55
N PRO A 196 -23.49 5.90 -13.29
CA PRO A 196 -22.34 4.98 -13.31
C PRO A 196 -21.62 4.94 -11.96
N ILE A 197 -20.77 3.93 -11.77
CA ILE A 197 -19.85 3.87 -10.63
C ILE A 197 -19.01 5.16 -10.51
N GLY A 198 -18.74 5.55 -9.28
CA GLY A 198 -18.09 6.82 -8.93
C GLY A 198 -18.97 8.05 -9.10
N SER A 199 -20.27 7.87 -9.32
CA SER A 199 -21.25 8.94 -9.35
C SER A 199 -22.53 8.58 -8.58
N ILE A 200 -23.26 9.61 -8.15
CA ILE A 200 -24.53 9.50 -7.46
C ILE A 200 -25.63 10.20 -8.25
N GLY A 201 -26.83 9.63 -8.28
CA GLY A 201 -28.01 10.30 -8.82
C GLY A 201 -28.71 11.11 -7.73
N LYS A 202 -29.05 12.37 -8.03
CA LYS A 202 -29.81 13.25 -7.11
C LYS A 202 -31.23 13.50 -7.64
N THR A 203 -32.05 14.17 -6.82
CA THR A 203 -33.45 14.52 -7.14
C THR A 203 -33.61 15.53 -8.28
N ASP A 204 -32.51 16.14 -8.71
CA ASP A 204 -32.46 17.07 -9.85
C ASP A 204 -32.22 16.38 -11.20
N GLY A 205 -32.29 15.03 -11.25
CA GLY A 205 -32.21 14.26 -12.49
C GLY A 205 -30.83 14.23 -13.12
N LYS A 206 -29.77 14.48 -12.33
CA LYS A 206 -28.38 14.46 -12.79
C LYS A 206 -27.53 13.50 -11.97
N CYS A 207 -26.48 12.98 -12.63
CA CYS A 207 -25.43 12.21 -11.98
C CYS A 207 -24.28 13.14 -11.59
N TYR A 208 -23.87 13.09 -10.33
CA TYR A 208 -22.75 13.85 -9.78
C TYR A 208 -21.60 12.91 -9.42
N ASN A 209 -20.38 13.25 -9.80
CA ASN A 209 -19.22 12.47 -9.38
C ASN A 209 -18.99 12.60 -7.87
N CYS A 210 -18.50 11.53 -7.26
CA CYS A 210 -17.96 11.60 -5.90
C CYS A 210 -16.65 12.37 -5.93
N VAL A 211 -16.68 13.60 -5.40
CA VAL A 211 -15.56 14.57 -5.48
C VAL A 211 -14.98 14.90 -4.11
N GLY A 212 -15.62 14.52 -3.01
CA GLY A 212 -15.06 14.69 -1.68
C GLY A 212 -13.72 13.96 -1.55
N VAL A 213 -12.81 14.53 -0.74
CA VAL A 213 -11.40 14.12 -0.66
C VAL A 213 -11.21 12.61 -0.42
N MET A 214 -12.06 12.03 0.41
CA MET A 214 -12.08 10.59 0.74
C MET A 214 -13.27 9.86 0.10
N GLU A 215 -14.05 10.51 -0.75
CA GLU A 215 -15.29 9.94 -1.29
C GLU A 215 -15.06 9.06 -2.52
N TYR A 216 -15.90 8.02 -2.64
CA TYR A 216 -15.98 7.13 -3.79
C TYR A 216 -17.38 6.54 -3.96
N GLY A 217 -17.67 5.98 -5.12
CA GLY A 217 -18.90 5.22 -5.39
C GLY A 217 -18.62 3.89 -6.05
N ASP A 218 -18.84 2.79 -5.34
CA ASP A 218 -18.61 1.41 -5.81
C ASP A 218 -19.84 0.76 -6.44
N THR A 219 -21.02 1.31 -6.21
CA THR A 219 -22.29 0.74 -6.69
C THR A 219 -22.87 1.56 -7.84
N VAL A 220 -23.34 0.88 -8.89
CA VAL A 220 -24.12 1.50 -9.97
C VAL A 220 -25.47 1.97 -9.41
N GLY A 221 -25.90 3.17 -9.77
CA GLY A 221 -27.15 3.75 -9.30
C GLY A 221 -27.12 4.21 -7.83
N ALA A 222 -25.93 4.48 -7.30
CA ALA A 222 -25.79 5.01 -5.94
C ALA A 222 -26.52 6.35 -5.75
N THR A 223 -27.02 6.58 -4.54
CA THR A 223 -27.69 7.83 -4.14
C THR A 223 -26.84 8.68 -3.21
N SER A 224 -25.77 8.11 -2.65
CA SER A 224 -24.79 8.77 -1.79
C SER A 224 -23.39 8.21 -2.02
N CYS A 225 -22.37 9.06 -1.81
CA CYS A 225 -20.98 8.63 -1.88
C CYS A 225 -20.59 7.96 -0.56
N LYS A 226 -19.75 6.93 -0.66
CA LYS A 226 -19.10 6.32 0.50
C LYS A 226 -17.78 7.02 0.77
N THR A 227 -17.30 6.93 2.00
CA THR A 227 -16.02 7.52 2.41
C THR A 227 -15.01 6.42 2.68
N CYS A 228 -13.81 6.55 2.12
CA CYS A 228 -12.67 5.70 2.43
C CYS A 228 -12.29 5.84 3.90
N GLN A 229 -11.85 4.75 4.51
CA GLN A 229 -11.25 4.80 5.84
C GLN A 229 -9.80 5.29 5.73
N VAL A 230 -9.30 5.95 6.78
CA VAL A 230 -7.87 6.27 6.89
C VAL A 230 -7.03 5.00 6.71
N GLY A 231 -5.85 5.13 6.13
CA GLY A 231 -5.05 4.00 5.63
C GLY A 231 -5.40 3.58 4.20
N THR A 232 -6.51 4.08 3.64
CA THR A 232 -6.90 3.84 2.25
C THR A 232 -7.11 5.15 1.50
N VAL A 233 -6.96 5.11 0.17
CA VAL A 233 -7.17 6.27 -0.70
C VAL A 233 -8.12 5.92 -1.85
N PRO A 234 -9.01 6.85 -2.25
CA PRO A 234 -9.89 6.63 -3.38
C PRO A 234 -9.09 6.65 -4.70
N VAL A 235 -9.40 5.72 -5.60
CA VAL A 235 -8.74 5.65 -6.93
C VAL A 235 -9.71 5.86 -8.07
N HIS A 236 -9.20 6.44 -9.15
CA HIS A 236 -9.95 6.75 -10.36
C HIS A 236 -10.07 5.54 -11.30
N ASN A 237 -11.23 5.39 -11.95
CA ASN A 237 -11.39 4.50 -13.10
C ASN A 237 -10.91 5.19 -14.41
N SER A 238 -11.09 4.52 -15.55
CA SER A 238 -10.76 5.05 -16.88
C SER A 238 -11.46 6.37 -17.23
N TYR A 239 -12.58 6.69 -16.56
CA TYR A 239 -13.36 7.91 -16.75
C TYR A 239 -13.08 8.97 -15.67
N GLN A 240 -11.96 8.86 -14.95
CA GLN A 240 -11.56 9.79 -13.88
C GLN A 240 -12.56 9.86 -12.72
N ARG A 241 -13.32 8.78 -12.43
CA ARG A 241 -14.27 8.71 -11.31
C ARG A 241 -13.74 7.84 -10.18
N ARG A 242 -13.89 8.30 -8.94
CA ARG A 242 -13.48 7.59 -7.73
C ARG A 242 -14.44 6.44 -7.45
N TYR A 243 -14.00 5.20 -7.65
CA TYR A 243 -14.90 4.04 -7.64
C TYR A 243 -14.58 2.99 -6.57
N LYS A 244 -13.39 3.04 -5.98
CA LYS A 244 -12.99 2.15 -4.89
C LYS A 244 -11.90 2.79 -4.06
N CYS A 245 -11.72 2.29 -2.84
CA CYS A 245 -10.56 2.59 -2.02
C CYS A 245 -9.49 1.52 -2.22
N VAL A 246 -8.22 1.92 -2.16
CA VAL A 246 -7.08 1.01 -2.13
C VAL A 246 -6.22 1.29 -0.91
N ASN A 247 -5.64 0.26 -0.32
CA ASN A 247 -4.76 0.42 0.83
C ASN A 247 -3.46 1.12 0.42
N CYS A 248 -2.99 2.04 1.26
CA CYS A 248 -1.63 2.56 1.14
C CYS A 248 -0.63 1.41 1.35
N ARG A 249 0.42 1.37 0.55
CA ARG A 249 1.45 0.31 0.63
C ARG A 249 2.32 0.46 1.89
N VAL A 250 3.10 -0.57 2.20
CA VAL A 250 4.16 -0.47 3.22
C VAL A 250 5.10 0.71 2.94
N GLY A 251 5.58 1.32 4.02
CA GLY A 251 6.33 2.58 4.04
C GLY A 251 5.53 3.83 3.71
N THR A 252 4.21 3.70 3.57
CA THR A 252 3.28 4.84 3.46
C THR A 252 2.11 4.73 4.42
N ILE A 253 1.49 5.86 4.72
CA ILE A 253 0.31 5.97 5.59
C ILE A 253 -0.80 6.75 4.88
N GLY A 254 -2.05 6.29 5.02
CA GLY A 254 -3.21 6.99 4.48
C GLY A 254 -3.78 7.96 5.50
N LYS A 255 -3.79 9.26 5.20
CA LYS A 255 -4.37 10.31 6.06
C LYS A 255 -5.75 10.73 5.55
N SER A 256 -6.42 11.60 6.30
CA SER A 256 -7.74 12.15 5.96
C SER A 256 -7.73 13.09 4.74
N ASP A 257 -6.56 13.41 4.19
CA ASP A 257 -6.39 14.22 2.99
C ASP A 257 -6.46 13.42 1.67
N GLY A 258 -6.80 12.13 1.75
CA GLY A 258 -7.02 11.29 0.57
C GLY A 258 -5.75 10.86 -0.15
N GLN A 259 -4.59 11.01 0.49
CA GLN A 259 -3.30 10.66 -0.10
C GLN A 259 -2.49 9.72 0.79
N CYS A 260 -1.61 8.95 0.15
CA CYS A 260 -0.64 8.12 0.84
C CYS A 260 0.66 8.91 1.06
N HIS A 261 1.00 9.15 2.31
CA HIS A 261 2.19 9.88 2.73
C HIS A 261 3.30 8.92 3.08
N ARG A 262 4.54 9.26 2.75
CA ARG A 262 5.70 8.44 3.11
C ARG A 262 6.02 8.57 4.59
N CYS A 263 6.49 7.47 5.17
CA CYS A 263 7.24 7.51 6.43
C CYS A 263 8.67 7.90 6.09
N ASP A 264 8.95 9.20 6.05
CA ASP A 264 10.28 9.75 5.72
C ASP A 264 10.98 10.37 6.95
N GLY A 265 10.37 10.29 8.14
CA GLY A 265 11.03 10.69 9.39
C GLY A 265 12.34 9.92 9.62
N VAL A 266 13.28 10.52 10.33
CA VAL A 266 14.66 10.00 10.51
C VAL A 266 14.71 8.58 11.07
N MET A 267 13.73 8.23 11.90
CA MET A 267 13.58 6.92 12.53
C MET A 267 12.24 6.27 12.17
N GLU A 268 11.48 6.82 11.23
CA GLU A 268 10.14 6.33 10.95
C GLU A 268 10.15 5.09 10.05
N TYR A 269 9.03 4.37 9.99
CA TYR A 269 8.76 3.33 9.01
C TYR A 269 7.28 2.95 9.02
N GLY A 270 6.82 2.28 7.95
CA GLY A 270 5.51 1.65 7.88
C GLY A 270 5.63 0.18 7.48
N ASP A 271 5.42 -0.74 8.40
CA ASP A 271 5.52 -2.19 8.16
C ASP A 271 4.23 -2.84 7.70
N THR A 272 3.11 -2.11 7.75
CA THR A 272 1.77 -2.65 7.54
C THR A 272 1.10 -1.96 6.36
N VAL A 273 0.48 -2.75 5.47
CA VAL A 273 -0.39 -2.23 4.41
C VAL A 273 -1.62 -1.59 5.03
N GLY A 274 -1.99 -0.40 4.57
CA GLY A 274 -3.11 0.35 5.11
C GLY A 274 -2.83 1.04 6.45
N ALA A 275 -1.57 1.27 6.80
CA ALA A 275 -1.21 1.97 8.01
C ALA A 275 -1.76 3.41 8.03
N THR A 276 -2.11 3.89 9.23
CA THR A 276 -2.64 5.24 9.47
C THR A 276 -1.62 6.16 10.13
N SER A 277 -0.56 5.59 10.71
CA SER A 277 0.53 6.30 11.37
C SER A 277 1.86 5.58 11.14
N CYS A 278 2.95 6.35 11.10
CA CYS A 278 4.29 5.80 11.01
C CYS A 278 4.73 5.32 12.40
N LYS A 279 5.46 4.21 12.42
CA LYS A 279 6.12 3.70 13.62
C LYS A 279 7.54 4.23 13.67
N SER A 280 8.13 4.32 14.86
CA SER A 280 9.54 4.68 15.03
C SER A 280 10.38 3.45 15.32
N CYS A 281 11.54 3.36 14.68
CA CYS A 281 12.53 2.33 14.94
C CYS A 281 13.07 2.47 16.37
N PRO A 282 13.25 1.36 17.11
CA PRO A 282 13.92 1.41 18.40
C PRO A 282 15.39 1.81 18.21
N LEU A 283 15.99 2.39 19.25
CA LEU A 283 17.43 2.63 19.29
C LEU A 283 18.21 1.35 19.01
N GLY A 284 19.40 1.49 18.42
CA GLY A 284 20.18 0.35 17.94
C GLY A 284 19.76 -0.14 16.55
N THR A 285 18.64 0.35 16.01
CA THR A 285 18.17 0.02 14.66
C THR A 285 18.04 1.27 13.81
N VAL A 286 18.03 1.09 12.49
CA VAL A 286 17.82 2.15 11.49
C VAL A 286 16.72 1.76 10.51
N PRO A 287 16.00 2.72 9.90
CA PRO A 287 14.98 2.40 8.90
C PRO A 287 15.53 1.56 7.75
N ARG A 288 14.84 0.46 7.44
CA ARG A 288 15.14 -0.44 6.33
C ARG A 288 14.40 0.04 5.07
N LEU A 289 15.17 0.30 4.02
CA LEU A 289 14.67 0.79 2.74
C LEU A 289 14.38 -0.36 1.77
N ASP A 290 13.29 -0.25 1.01
CA ASP A 290 13.00 -1.13 -0.14
C ASP A 290 13.69 -0.63 -1.43
N TYR A 291 13.41 -1.31 -2.55
CA TYR A 291 13.93 -0.93 -3.86
C TYR A 291 13.55 0.51 -4.27
N TYR A 292 12.38 0.98 -3.87
CA TYR A 292 11.86 2.31 -4.17
C TYR A 292 12.15 3.34 -3.05
N ARG A 293 13.03 3.00 -2.10
CA ARG A 293 13.43 3.82 -0.93
C ARG A 293 12.32 4.11 0.08
N TYR A 294 11.29 3.27 0.18
CA TYR A 294 10.30 3.34 1.25
C TYR A 294 10.83 2.69 2.53
N GLN A 295 10.62 3.34 3.66
CA GLN A 295 11.00 2.84 4.98
C GLN A 295 9.92 1.84 5.47
N TYR A 296 10.17 0.53 5.34
CA TYR A 296 9.16 -0.50 5.61
C TYR A 296 9.41 -1.34 6.87
N GLY A 297 10.50 -1.07 7.58
CA GLY A 297 10.88 -1.83 8.75
C GLY A 297 12.13 -1.25 9.38
N CYS A 298 12.69 -1.98 10.34
CA CYS A 298 13.94 -1.61 10.99
C CYS A 298 15.01 -2.66 10.72
N LYS A 299 16.26 -2.21 10.64
CA LYS A 299 17.44 -3.05 10.52
C LYS A 299 18.37 -2.77 11.69
N SER A 300 18.74 -3.80 12.42
CA SER A 300 19.71 -3.68 13.52
C SER A 300 21.08 -3.24 13.00
N CYS A 301 21.70 -2.31 13.72
CA CYS A 301 23.10 -1.98 13.52
C CYS A 301 23.97 -3.21 13.78
N ARG A 302 25.00 -3.40 12.95
CA ARG A 302 25.94 -4.53 13.05
C ARG A 302 26.80 -4.42 14.31
N VAL A 303 27.40 -5.53 14.72
CA VAL A 303 28.46 -5.52 15.74
C VAL A 303 29.56 -4.50 15.41
N GLY A 304 30.08 -3.86 16.45
CA GLY A 304 30.98 -2.70 16.38
C GLY A 304 30.35 -1.38 15.94
N THR A 305 29.02 -1.34 15.81
CA THR A 305 28.27 -0.09 15.62
C THR A 305 27.10 0.03 16.58
N ILE A 306 26.67 1.27 16.82
CA ILE A 306 25.53 1.61 17.66
C ILE A 306 24.53 2.46 16.90
N GLY A 307 23.23 2.20 17.09
CA GLY A 307 22.16 3.00 16.50
C GLY A 307 21.72 4.11 17.44
N LYS A 308 21.79 5.37 16.97
CA LYS A 308 21.36 6.55 17.73
C LYS A 308 20.06 7.13 17.17
N SER A 309 19.54 8.18 17.81
CA SER A 309 18.31 8.88 17.39
C SER A 309 18.41 9.62 16.05
N ASP A 310 19.61 9.72 15.47
CA ASP A 310 19.85 10.34 14.16
C ASP A 310 19.63 9.38 12.97
N GLY A 311 19.11 8.18 13.21
CA GLY A 311 18.77 7.22 12.15
C GLY A 311 19.97 6.53 11.51
N LYS A 312 21.14 6.59 12.15
CA LYS A 312 22.39 6.05 11.60
C LYS A 312 23.10 5.12 12.58
N CYS A 313 23.86 4.19 12.00
CA CYS A 313 24.77 3.33 12.75
C CYS A 313 26.14 4.00 12.87
N HIS A 314 26.53 4.35 14.09
CA HIS A 314 27.82 4.96 14.44
C HIS A 314 28.81 3.90 14.88
N ARG A 315 30.07 4.03 14.48
CA ARG A 315 31.11 3.09 14.89
C ARG A 315 31.54 3.36 16.32
N CYS A 316 31.82 2.30 17.07
CA CYS A 316 32.66 2.40 18.26
C CYS A 316 34.09 2.64 17.78
N ASN A 317 34.63 3.81 18.13
CA ASN A 317 35.93 4.29 17.65
C ASN A 317 36.84 4.72 18.80
N GLY A 318 36.34 4.76 20.04
CA GLY A 318 37.19 5.01 21.19
C GLY A 318 38.30 3.96 21.34
N PRO A 319 39.41 4.31 22.00
CA PRO A 319 40.57 3.42 22.12
C PRO A 319 40.26 2.10 22.81
N MET A 320 39.28 2.11 23.72
CA MET A 320 38.81 0.93 24.45
C MET A 320 37.41 0.50 24.04
N GLU A 321 36.76 1.21 23.13
CA GLU A 321 35.35 0.97 22.83
C GLU A 321 35.15 -0.29 21.98
N TYR A 322 33.96 -0.88 22.06
CA TYR A 322 33.49 -1.93 21.18
C TYR A 322 31.96 -2.08 21.26
N GLY A 323 31.37 -2.73 20.25
CA GLY A 323 29.97 -3.16 20.26
C GLY A 323 29.87 -4.66 20.03
N ASP A 324 29.45 -5.42 21.03
CA ASP A 324 29.42 -6.89 21.01
C ASP A 324 28.13 -7.51 20.44
N SER A 325 27.13 -6.69 20.17
CA SER A 325 25.78 -7.15 19.85
C SER A 325 25.21 -6.40 18.64
N TYR A 326 24.40 -7.11 17.86
CA TYR A 326 23.54 -6.45 16.87
C TYR A 326 22.50 -5.61 17.62
N GLY A 327 22.25 -4.40 17.13
CA GLY A 327 21.29 -3.52 17.77
C GLY A 327 21.80 -2.82 19.03
N ALA A 328 23.12 -2.74 19.23
CA ALA A 328 23.68 -2.01 20.36
C ALA A 328 23.28 -0.52 20.32
N THR A 329 22.98 0.05 21.49
CA THR A 329 22.61 1.47 21.65
C THR A 329 23.75 2.32 22.21
N SER A 330 24.75 1.69 22.81
CA SER A 330 25.94 2.32 23.39
C SER A 330 27.18 1.44 23.20
N CYS A 331 28.34 2.08 23.10
CA CYS A 331 29.62 1.38 23.05
C CYS A 331 30.01 0.96 24.46
N LYS A 332 30.57 -0.25 24.58
CA LYS A 332 31.14 -0.76 25.82
C LYS A 332 32.64 -0.53 25.81
N ASN A 333 33.27 -0.41 26.98
CA ASN A 333 34.72 -0.33 27.10
C ASN A 333 35.30 -1.69 27.46
N CYS A 334 36.41 -2.06 26.83
CA CYS A 334 37.16 -3.23 27.25
C CYS A 334 37.68 -3.05 28.67
N PRO A 335 37.65 -4.09 29.51
CA PRO A 335 38.30 -4.04 30.80
C PRO A 335 39.80 -3.82 30.61
N LEU A 336 40.45 -3.17 31.59
CA LEU A 336 41.90 -3.07 31.61
C LEU A 336 42.55 -4.46 31.46
N GLY A 337 43.74 -4.50 30.87
CA GLY A 337 44.37 -5.76 30.48
C GLY A 337 43.85 -6.34 29.16
N SER A 338 42.81 -5.76 28.55
CA SER A 338 42.29 -6.17 27.25
C SER A 338 42.18 -4.99 26.28
N ILE A 339 42.25 -5.30 24.98
CA ILE A 339 42.11 -4.33 23.88
C ILE A 339 40.95 -4.71 22.96
N PRO A 340 40.35 -3.77 22.22
CA PRO A 340 39.29 -4.08 21.27
C PRO A 340 39.74 -5.04 20.15
N LYS A 341 38.90 -6.02 19.84
CA LYS A 341 39.03 -6.88 18.65
C LYS A 341 38.52 -6.11 17.43
N VAL A 342 39.36 -6.02 16.41
CA VAL A 342 39.07 -5.27 15.18
C VAL A 342 38.90 -6.24 14.01
N ASP A 343 37.81 -6.14 13.26
CA ASP A 343 37.58 -6.94 12.04
C ASP A 343 38.27 -6.32 10.79
N TYR A 344 38.22 -7.00 9.64
CA TYR A 344 38.77 -6.50 8.38
C TYR A 344 38.20 -5.15 7.94
N SER A 345 36.96 -4.84 8.31
CA SER A 345 36.31 -3.56 8.03
C SER A 345 36.56 -2.50 9.12
N ARG A 346 37.49 -2.78 10.03
CA ARG A 346 37.92 -1.95 11.16
C ARG A 346 36.90 -1.79 12.29
N TYR A 347 35.88 -2.64 12.40
CA TYR A 347 34.87 -2.55 13.46
C TYR A 347 35.34 -3.23 14.74
N GLN A 348 35.14 -2.55 15.88
CA GLN A 348 35.49 -3.03 17.21
C GLN A 348 34.34 -3.86 17.80
N TYR A 349 34.42 -5.19 17.79
CA TYR A 349 33.27 -6.08 18.09
C TYR A 349 33.37 -6.90 19.38
N GLY A 350 34.43 -6.71 20.15
CA GLY A 350 34.67 -7.46 21.38
C GLY A 350 36.02 -7.11 21.99
N CYS A 351 36.42 -7.83 23.02
CA CYS A 351 37.72 -7.64 23.66
C CYS A 351 38.63 -8.85 23.48
N LYS A 352 39.94 -8.58 23.42
CA LYS A 352 41.01 -9.57 23.44
C LYS A 352 41.99 -9.21 24.54
N SER A 353 42.24 -10.14 25.44
CA SER A 353 43.22 -9.95 26.51
C SER A 353 44.64 -9.83 25.95
N CYS A 354 45.42 -8.95 26.56
CA CYS A 354 46.86 -8.84 26.32
C CYS A 354 47.54 -10.16 26.72
N LYS A 355 48.52 -10.58 25.92
CA LYS A 355 49.26 -11.83 26.17
C LYS A 355 50.17 -11.67 27.39
N VAL A 356 50.62 -12.78 27.95
CA VAL A 356 51.66 -12.79 29.00
C VAL A 356 52.88 -11.97 28.57
N GLY A 357 53.50 -11.29 29.53
CA GLY A 357 54.55 -10.29 29.31
C GLY A 357 54.12 -8.97 28.69
N THR A 358 52.81 -8.75 28.54
CA THR A 358 52.23 -7.45 28.19
C THR A 358 51.09 -7.06 29.13
N ILE A 359 50.86 -5.76 29.27
CA ILE A 359 49.80 -5.17 30.08
C ILE A 359 48.89 -4.28 29.22
N GLY A 360 47.59 -4.34 29.46
CA GLY A 360 46.61 -3.48 28.76
C GLY A 360 46.31 -2.23 29.57
N LYS A 361 46.52 -1.05 28.97
CA LYS A 361 46.26 0.26 29.60
C LYS A 361 45.03 0.93 28.99
N SER A 362 44.68 2.12 29.48
CA SER A 362 43.53 2.91 29.03
C SER A 362 43.66 3.48 27.61
N ASP A 363 44.84 3.39 27.01
CA ASP A 363 45.10 3.81 25.63
C ASP A 363 44.71 2.75 24.59
N GLY A 364 44.16 1.61 25.02
CA GLY A 364 43.67 0.56 24.13
C GLY A 364 44.77 -0.28 23.49
N LEU A 365 45.99 -0.24 24.03
CA LEU A 365 47.15 -0.98 23.51
C LEU A 365 47.73 -1.92 24.58
N CYS A 366 48.39 -2.98 24.10
CA CYS A 366 49.17 -3.88 24.95
C CYS A 366 50.63 -3.42 25.02
N HIS A 367 51.05 -2.99 26.20
CA HIS A 367 52.41 -2.52 26.49
C HIS A 367 53.26 -3.64 27.03
N ARG A 368 54.54 -3.69 26.65
CA ARG A 368 55.47 -4.70 27.16
C ARG A 368 55.95 -4.33 28.56
N CYS A 369 56.10 -5.33 29.41
CA CYS A 369 56.94 -5.20 30.60
C CYS A 369 58.39 -5.23 30.14
N ASN A 370 59.10 -4.11 30.34
CA ASN A 370 60.47 -3.90 29.84
C ASN A 370 61.42 -3.47 30.95
N GLY A 371 60.93 -3.22 32.17
CA GLY A 371 61.80 -2.93 33.30
C GLY A 371 62.77 -4.09 33.60
N PRO A 372 63.92 -3.80 34.22
CA PRO A 372 64.97 -4.80 34.47
C PRO A 372 64.48 -5.98 35.32
N MET A 373 63.51 -5.73 36.21
CA MET A 373 62.90 -6.75 37.06
C MET A 373 61.45 -7.03 36.71
N GLU A 374 60.89 -6.37 35.70
CA GLU A 374 59.46 -6.43 35.41
C GLU A 374 59.09 -7.73 34.68
N TYR A 375 57.83 -8.16 34.83
CA TYR A 375 57.23 -9.22 34.04
C TYR A 375 55.70 -9.15 34.10
N GLY A 376 55.04 -9.74 33.10
CA GLY A 376 53.59 -9.94 33.06
C GLY A 376 53.27 -11.42 33.19
N ASP A 377 52.76 -11.84 34.34
CA ASP A 377 52.63 -13.26 34.73
C ASP A 377 51.38 -13.96 34.19
N SER A 378 50.43 -13.19 33.67
CA SER A 378 49.10 -13.66 33.29
C SER A 378 48.60 -12.92 32.05
N SER A 379 47.76 -13.60 31.27
CA SER A 379 47.01 -12.94 30.20
C SER A 379 45.98 -11.99 30.82
N GLY A 380 45.88 -10.77 30.31
CA GLY A 380 44.99 -9.76 30.88
C GLY A 380 45.58 -8.98 32.05
N ALA A 381 46.91 -9.02 32.25
CA ALA A 381 47.56 -8.22 33.28
C ALA A 381 47.33 -6.71 33.05
N THR A 382 47.11 -5.97 34.14
CA THR A 382 46.89 -4.51 34.13
C THR A 382 48.12 -3.73 34.59
N SER A 383 49.06 -4.40 35.26
CA SER A 383 50.33 -3.84 35.74
C SER A 383 51.45 -4.88 35.64
N CYS A 384 52.68 -4.41 35.45
CA CYS A 384 53.85 -5.28 35.50
C CYS A 384 54.18 -5.58 36.96
N LYS A 385 54.56 -6.83 37.22
CA LYS A 385 55.06 -7.27 38.53
C LYS A 385 56.58 -7.25 38.50
N ASN A 386 57.20 -7.05 39.65
CA ASN A 386 58.66 -7.18 39.78
C ASN A 386 59.02 -8.57 40.28
N CYS A 387 60.09 -9.15 39.71
CA CYS A 387 60.65 -10.36 40.24
C CYS A 387 61.18 -10.12 41.66
N PRO A 388 60.99 -11.09 42.58
CA PRO A 388 61.61 -10.99 43.89
C PRO A 388 63.14 -10.95 43.73
N LEU A 389 63.82 -10.28 44.66
CA LEU A 389 65.28 -10.31 44.72
C LEU A 389 65.78 -11.76 44.71
N GLY A 390 66.95 -11.99 44.12
CA GLY A 390 67.45 -13.35 43.85
C GLY A 390 66.90 -13.99 42.57
N SER A 391 65.96 -13.34 41.87
CA SER A 391 65.39 -13.83 40.61
C SER A 391 65.46 -12.78 39.51
N ILE A 392 65.47 -13.25 38.25
CA ILE A 392 65.46 -12.41 37.05
C ILE A 392 64.24 -12.74 36.17
N PRO A 393 63.75 -11.81 35.33
CA PRO A 393 62.64 -12.09 34.41
C PRO A 393 62.97 -13.22 33.42
N LYS A 394 62.01 -14.13 33.21
CA LYS A 394 62.02 -15.11 32.13
C LYS A 394 61.63 -14.41 30.82
N VAL A 395 62.50 -14.49 29.83
CA VAL A 395 62.31 -13.88 28.51
C VAL A 395 62.03 -14.98 27.49
N ASP A 396 60.97 -14.84 26.70
CA ASP A 396 60.66 -15.75 25.59
C ASP A 396 61.37 -15.36 24.27
N TYR A 397 61.19 -16.16 23.21
CA TYR A 397 61.76 -15.89 21.89
C TYR A 397 61.32 -14.55 21.28
N SER A 398 60.12 -14.06 21.65
CA SER A 398 59.59 -12.77 21.21
C SER A 398 60.03 -11.62 22.14
N ARG A 399 60.94 -11.88 23.08
CA ARG A 399 61.47 -10.98 24.10
C ARG A 399 60.45 -10.57 25.19
N TYR A 400 59.35 -11.29 25.38
CA TYR A 400 58.36 -10.98 26.42
C TYR A 400 58.80 -11.51 27.78
N GLN A 401 58.70 -10.68 28.82
CA GLN A 401 59.00 -11.05 30.21
C GLN A 401 57.75 -11.63 30.88
N TYR A 402 57.65 -12.96 31.05
CA TYR A 402 56.38 -13.62 31.44
C TYR A 402 56.41 -14.34 32.81
N GLY A 403 57.52 -14.27 33.53
CA GLY A 403 57.68 -14.94 34.81
C GLY A 403 59.03 -14.64 35.42
N CYS A 404 59.33 -15.26 36.55
CA CYS A 404 60.64 -15.15 37.19
C CYS A 404 61.39 -16.48 37.13
N LYS A 405 62.72 -16.38 37.04
CA LYS A 405 63.65 -17.48 37.16
C LYS A 405 64.67 -17.13 38.23
N ASN A 406 64.80 -18.00 39.23
CA ASN A 406 65.78 -17.83 40.28
C ASN A 406 67.20 -17.85 39.70
N CYS A 407 68.07 -17.00 40.25
CA CYS A 407 69.50 -17.11 40.03
C CYS A 407 69.99 -18.48 40.51
N LYS A 408 70.88 -19.09 39.72
CA LYS A 408 71.44 -20.40 40.05
C LYS A 408 72.37 -20.28 41.26
N VAL A 409 72.62 -21.41 41.91
CA VAL A 409 73.57 -21.51 43.03
C VAL A 409 74.94 -20.93 42.60
N GLY A 410 75.60 -20.22 43.50
CA GLY A 410 76.82 -19.43 43.25
C GLY A 410 76.60 -18.09 42.52
N THR A 411 75.35 -17.68 42.32
CA THR A 411 74.99 -16.33 41.88
C THR A 411 73.92 -15.71 42.77
N ILE A 412 73.89 -14.38 42.82
CA ILE A 412 72.92 -13.58 43.56
C ILE A 412 72.16 -12.65 42.62
N GLY A 413 70.86 -12.50 42.82
CA GLY A 413 70.02 -11.58 42.03
C GLY A 413 69.93 -10.22 42.70
N LYS A 414 70.30 -9.16 41.99
CA LYS A 414 70.24 -7.76 42.47
C LYS A 414 69.10 -6.97 41.81
N SER A 415 68.91 -5.71 42.24
CA SER A 415 67.86 -4.81 41.72
C SER A 415 68.06 -4.38 40.27
N ASP A 416 69.21 -4.68 39.67
CA ASP A 416 69.49 -4.45 38.25
C ASP A 416 68.94 -5.55 37.33
N GLY A 417 68.25 -6.56 37.89
CA GLY A 417 67.62 -7.62 37.10
C GLY A 417 68.59 -8.65 36.53
N LEU A 418 69.82 -8.70 37.04
CA LEU A 418 70.87 -9.63 36.60
C LEU A 418 71.32 -10.56 37.75
N CYS A 419 71.82 -11.73 37.36
CA CYS A 419 72.47 -12.67 38.29
C CYS A 419 73.97 -12.41 38.34
N HIS A 420 74.44 -11.91 39.48
CA HIS A 420 75.85 -11.61 39.75
C HIS A 420 76.54 -12.81 40.39
N ARG A 421 77.78 -13.09 40.01
CA ARG A 421 78.56 -14.17 40.63
C ARG A 421 79.07 -13.75 42.01
N CYS A 422 79.05 -14.68 42.95
CA CYS A 422 79.88 -14.57 44.14
C CYS A 422 81.32 -14.85 43.71
N ASN A 423 82.16 -13.83 43.79
CA ASN A 423 83.54 -13.85 43.31
C ASN A 423 84.55 -13.46 44.41
N GLY A 424 84.07 -13.08 45.60
CA GLY A 424 84.96 -12.83 46.72
C GLY A 424 85.78 -14.07 47.09
N PRO A 425 86.97 -13.88 47.69
CA PRO A 425 87.88 -14.99 48.01
C PRO A 425 87.25 -16.02 48.96
N MET A 426 86.36 -15.58 49.83
CA MET A 426 85.63 -16.43 50.77
C MET A 426 84.13 -16.53 50.46
N GLU A 427 83.66 -15.91 49.38
CA GLU A 427 82.23 -15.81 49.09
C GLU A 427 81.68 -17.10 48.46
N TYR A 428 80.39 -17.35 48.65
CA TYR A 428 79.64 -18.38 47.93
C TYR A 428 78.14 -18.08 48.01
N GLY A 429 77.38 -18.60 47.05
CA GLY A 429 75.92 -18.58 47.09
C GLY A 429 75.41 -20.00 47.24
N ASP A 430 74.76 -20.33 48.36
CA ASP A 430 74.44 -21.71 48.74
C ASP A 430 73.05 -22.19 48.30
N SER A 431 72.21 -21.28 47.84
CA SER A 431 70.84 -21.57 47.46
C SER A 431 70.50 -20.93 46.12
N SER A 432 69.57 -21.57 45.39
CA SER A 432 68.94 -20.94 44.24
C SER A 432 68.07 -19.80 44.72
N GLY A 433 68.23 -18.61 44.14
CA GLY A 433 67.49 -17.43 44.56
C GLY A 433 68.17 -16.63 45.67
N ALA A 434 69.47 -16.83 45.92
CA ALA A 434 70.21 -16.05 46.90
C ALA A 434 70.20 -14.54 46.55
N THR A 435 70.05 -13.70 47.56
CA THR A 435 70.06 -12.22 47.44
C THR A 435 71.38 -11.60 47.87
N SER A 436 72.20 -12.33 48.61
CA SER A 436 73.53 -11.93 49.08
C SER A 436 74.47 -13.12 49.09
N CYS A 437 75.77 -12.85 48.89
CA CYS A 437 76.80 -13.87 49.01
C CYS A 437 77.07 -14.11 50.50
N LYS A 438 77.26 -15.37 50.86
CA LYS A 438 77.71 -15.78 52.20
C LYS A 438 79.22 -15.96 52.18
N ASN A 439 79.86 -15.78 53.33
CA ASN A 439 81.28 -16.08 53.49
C ASN A 439 81.47 -17.48 54.08
N CYS A 440 82.45 -18.22 53.58
CA CYS A 440 82.86 -19.47 54.20
C CYS A 440 83.42 -19.18 55.60
N PRO A 441 83.13 -20.06 56.58
CA PRO A 441 83.77 -19.96 57.88
C PRO A 441 85.29 -20.07 57.71
N LEU A 442 86.05 -19.42 58.59
CA LEU A 442 87.50 -19.59 58.62
C LEU A 442 87.85 -21.09 58.76
N GLY A 443 88.90 -21.53 58.06
CA GLY A 443 89.22 -22.95 57.92
C GLY A 443 88.57 -23.65 56.73
N SER A 444 87.61 -23.00 56.06
CA SER A 444 87.01 -23.45 54.80
C SER A 444 87.33 -22.54 53.61
N ILE A 445 87.27 -23.12 52.41
CA ILE A 445 87.35 -22.40 51.14
C ILE A 445 86.09 -22.64 50.28
N PRO A 446 85.71 -21.71 49.38
CA PRO A 446 84.57 -21.91 48.50
C PRO A 446 84.72 -23.14 47.59
N LYS A 447 83.66 -23.95 47.48
CA LYS A 447 83.52 -25.02 46.49
C LYS A 447 83.19 -24.38 45.14
N VAL A 448 84.04 -24.62 44.16
CA VAL A 448 83.83 -24.18 42.77
C VAL A 448 83.37 -25.36 41.91
N ASP A 449 82.31 -25.14 41.12
CA ASP A 449 81.86 -26.10 40.10
C ASP A 449 82.64 -25.91 38.77
N TYR A 450 82.47 -26.81 37.81
CA TYR A 450 83.05 -26.76 36.46
C TYR A 450 82.82 -25.42 35.75
N SER A 451 81.68 -24.76 36.02
CA SER A 451 81.35 -23.45 35.47
C SER A 451 81.92 -22.26 36.27
N ARG A 452 82.82 -22.54 37.23
CA ARG A 452 83.46 -21.58 38.16
C ARG A 452 82.49 -20.85 39.11
N TYR A 453 81.33 -21.44 39.42
CA TYR A 453 80.40 -20.90 40.42
C TYR A 453 80.77 -21.38 41.83
N GLN A 454 80.82 -20.45 42.79
CA GLN A 454 81.09 -20.75 44.21
C GLN A 454 79.77 -21.11 44.93
N TYR A 455 79.50 -22.40 45.17
CA TYR A 455 78.16 -22.88 45.58
C TYR A 455 78.07 -23.42 47.02
N GLY A 456 79.17 -23.46 47.74
CA GLY A 456 79.25 -24.04 49.07
C GLY A 456 80.62 -23.84 49.67
N CYS A 457 80.86 -24.41 50.85
CA CYS A 457 82.18 -24.43 51.46
C CYS A 457 82.72 -25.85 51.53
N ARG A 458 84.04 -25.99 51.36
CA ARG A 458 84.79 -27.20 51.66
C ARG A 458 85.83 -26.87 52.71
N GLN A 459 85.85 -27.65 53.77
CA GLN A 459 86.88 -27.56 54.80
C GLN A 459 88.26 -27.83 54.20
N CYS A 460 89.26 -27.08 54.66
CA CYS A 460 90.65 -27.40 54.39
C CYS A 460 90.96 -28.81 54.92
N GLN A 461 91.69 -29.58 54.12
CA GLN A 461 92.02 -30.96 54.45
C GLN A 461 93.04 -31.00 55.59
N LEU A 462 93.19 -32.17 56.21
CA LEU A 462 94.19 -32.40 57.25
C LEU A 462 95.60 -31.93 56.80
N GLY A 463 96.37 -31.40 57.75
CA GLY A 463 97.67 -30.76 57.48
C GLY A 463 97.62 -29.41 56.74
N THR A 464 96.43 -28.83 56.54
CA THR A 464 96.27 -27.47 56.02
C THR A 464 95.38 -26.59 56.88
N ILE A 465 95.69 -25.29 56.92
CA ILE A 465 94.89 -24.25 57.57
C ILE A 465 94.23 -23.34 56.54
N GLY A 466 92.97 -22.96 56.78
CA GLY A 466 92.26 -22.00 55.93
C GLY A 466 92.45 -20.57 56.45
N LYS A 467 92.87 -19.64 55.56
CA LYS A 467 93.05 -18.21 55.90
C LYS A 467 91.97 -17.33 55.25
N SER A 468 91.92 -16.06 55.64
CA SER A 468 90.92 -15.07 55.19
C SER A 468 91.01 -14.69 53.69
N ASP A 469 92.05 -15.16 53.00
CA ASP A 469 92.24 -15.01 51.56
C ASP A 469 91.60 -16.15 50.74
N GLY A 470 90.86 -17.05 51.39
CA GLY A 470 90.11 -18.12 50.71
C GLY A 470 90.97 -19.27 50.22
N LYS A 471 92.17 -19.45 50.78
CA LYS A 471 93.11 -20.52 50.41
C LYS A 471 93.47 -21.40 51.60
N CYS A 472 93.76 -22.67 51.30
CA CYS A 472 94.32 -23.62 52.28
C CYS A 472 95.84 -23.62 52.18
N TYR A 473 96.50 -23.40 53.30
CA TYR A 473 97.96 -23.37 53.43
C TYR A 473 98.45 -24.58 54.20
N LYS A 474 99.50 -25.24 53.72
CA LYS A 474 100.19 -26.27 54.51
C LYS A 474 100.82 -25.65 55.75
N CYS A 475 100.85 -26.41 56.83
CA CYS A 475 101.75 -26.11 57.95
C CYS A 475 103.17 -26.49 57.54
N ILE A 476 104.12 -25.56 57.66
CA ILE A 476 105.50 -25.72 57.13
C ILE A 476 106.53 -25.82 58.27
N GLY A 477 106.16 -25.51 59.52
CA GLY A 477 107.08 -25.64 60.65
C GLY A 477 107.37 -27.10 61.04
N ASP A 478 108.61 -27.39 61.44
CA ASP A 478 109.10 -28.73 61.84
C ASP A 478 108.38 -29.33 63.06
N GLN A 479 107.63 -28.51 63.81
CA GLN A 479 106.78 -28.94 64.92
C GLN A 479 105.30 -28.59 64.72
N GLN A 480 104.87 -28.22 63.52
CA GLN A 480 103.49 -27.81 63.25
C GLN A 480 102.69 -28.92 62.58
N TYR A 481 101.48 -29.19 63.06
CA TYR A 481 100.56 -30.18 62.48
C TYR A 481 99.09 -29.73 62.58
N VAL A 482 98.23 -30.36 61.78
CA VAL A 482 96.77 -30.22 61.86
C VAL A 482 96.13 -31.59 61.64
N ASP A 483 95.48 -32.07 62.68
CA ASP A 483 94.74 -33.34 62.81
C ASP A 483 93.22 -33.18 62.64
N ASP A 484 92.71 -31.94 62.56
CA ASP A 484 91.30 -31.62 62.40
C ASP A 484 90.99 -30.99 61.04
N TYR A 485 89.89 -31.40 60.40
CA TYR A 485 89.39 -30.74 59.20
C TYR A 485 88.93 -29.32 59.54
N GLY A 486 89.29 -28.35 58.69
CA GLY A 486 88.82 -26.98 58.86
C GLY A 486 89.56 -26.16 59.92
N SER A 487 90.80 -26.55 60.27
CA SER A 487 91.59 -25.76 61.22
C SER A 487 91.96 -24.37 60.65
N THR A 488 92.04 -23.39 61.54
CA THR A 488 92.45 -22.01 61.24
C THR A 488 93.90 -21.73 61.67
N THR A 489 94.46 -22.59 62.52
CA THR A 489 95.81 -22.45 63.09
C THR A 489 96.52 -23.80 63.11
N CYS A 490 97.85 -23.78 62.98
CA CYS A 490 98.65 -24.98 63.11
C CYS A 490 98.86 -25.28 64.60
N LYS A 491 98.57 -26.52 65.03
CA LYS A 491 98.92 -27.00 66.37
C LYS A 491 100.43 -27.25 66.44
N ILE A 492 101.02 -27.12 67.62
CA ILE A 492 102.44 -27.40 67.85
C ILE A 492 102.56 -28.77 68.53
N CYS A 493 103.49 -29.61 68.07
CA CYS A 493 103.77 -30.89 68.70
C CYS A 493 104.23 -30.70 70.16
N PRO A 494 103.76 -31.55 71.09
CA PRO A 494 104.30 -31.58 72.44
C PRO A 494 105.81 -31.88 72.43
N SER A 495 106.54 -31.28 73.37
CA SER A 495 107.98 -31.54 73.57
C SER A 495 108.27 -33.05 73.59
N ASN A 496 109.26 -33.49 72.82
CA ASN A 496 109.60 -34.90 72.54
C ASN A 496 108.62 -35.65 71.63
N SER A 497 108.08 -34.98 70.61
CA SER A 497 107.33 -35.61 69.51
C SER A 497 107.83 -35.09 68.16
N ARG A 498 107.74 -35.91 67.11
CA ARG A 498 107.99 -35.49 65.72
C ARG A 498 106.68 -35.46 64.94
N VAL A 499 106.57 -34.52 64.01
CA VAL A 499 105.42 -34.44 63.12
C VAL A 499 105.38 -35.68 62.21
N VAL A 500 104.19 -36.26 62.08
CA VAL A 500 103.90 -37.34 61.14
C VAL A 500 103.45 -36.70 59.84
N ILE A 501 104.25 -36.91 58.79
CA ILE A 501 103.99 -36.40 57.46
C ILE A 501 103.41 -37.53 56.60
N ASP A 502 102.30 -37.26 55.91
CA ASP A 502 101.71 -38.21 54.97
C ASP A 502 102.49 -38.29 53.65
N SER A 503 102.12 -39.26 52.80
CA SER A 503 102.75 -39.45 51.48
C SER A 503 102.59 -38.28 50.50
N ARG A 504 101.73 -37.30 50.82
CA ARG A 504 101.50 -36.07 50.03
C ARG A 504 102.14 -34.84 50.68
N GLY A 505 102.94 -35.04 51.73
CA GLY A 505 103.66 -33.96 52.42
C GLY A 505 102.74 -33.10 53.30
N TYR A 506 101.71 -33.66 53.91
CA TYR A 506 100.83 -32.99 54.88
C TYR A 506 101.17 -33.43 56.32
N HIS A 507 101.25 -32.46 57.23
CA HIS A 507 101.58 -32.67 58.63
C HIS A 507 100.32 -33.00 59.43
N LEU A 508 100.05 -34.30 59.65
CA LEU A 508 98.73 -34.78 60.10
C LEU A 508 98.60 -35.03 61.60
N ASP A 509 99.69 -35.37 62.28
CA ASP A 509 99.68 -35.81 63.69
C ASP A 509 101.09 -35.68 64.30
N CYS A 510 101.26 -35.92 65.59
CA CYS A 510 102.55 -36.00 66.27
C CYS A 510 102.77 -37.38 66.88
N LYS A 511 103.92 -38.00 66.60
CA LYS A 511 104.35 -39.23 67.29
C LYS A 511 105.49 -38.94 68.24
N ARG A 512 105.34 -39.40 69.49
CA ARG A 512 106.44 -39.39 70.48
C ARG A 512 107.62 -40.20 69.96
N TRP A 513 108.82 -39.74 70.29
CA TRP A 513 110.05 -40.49 70.06
C TRP A 513 109.95 -41.80 70.86
N LYS A 514 110.19 -42.93 70.20
CA LYS A 514 110.35 -44.23 70.88
C LYS A 514 111.75 -44.32 71.45
#